data_AF-A0A6N4E7C8-F1
#
_entry.id   AF-A0A6N4E7C8-F1
#
_cell.length_a   1.000
_cell.length_b   1.000
_cell.length_c   1.000
_cell.angle_alpha   90.00
_cell.angle_beta   90.00
_cell.angle_gamma   90.00
#
_symmetry.space_group_name_H-M   'P 1'
#
loop_
_entity.id
_entity.type
_entity.pdbx_description
1 polymer ?
#
loop_
_entity_poly.entity_id
_entity_poly.type
_entity_poly.pdbx_seq_one_letter_code
_entity_poly.pdbx_strand_id
1 'polypeptide(L)'
;MAHLSKEGKQLTSNRSDPLSFGSAHQFLVADIEQLIHTSWGETLVQRFRGIDGLLEALCHYLQMTLLPRPGKPPVKARAFGFASARSGTIAQRVEQLFNDVAHCFGPRGTGLEARYLLQAGDGYHFLHHRESNGFSAYPAPNWQELLEILSLPNDEFRPVVIDRHTLTDTPLPEIFRQNQPGLIQIFYTAAREQSHIYVLDEQGALFYQHLQGTDEHYLVAQQQRFFNGLSYLRNLLADAPPEPGFLDGPSFYRLERDPQGRFTAARRRLGATELPAEYLELKAVSSGLDLNLTPFLLICGDTEFDSLQLGSGIYQEVARHVVSRRSRRQTYPIYLTSLELSGPAARKEWATIELLKYKRRLEGRINHALQQLNL
;
A
#
# COMPACT_ATOMS: atom_id res chain seq x y z
N MET A 1 10.92 20.17 27.24
CA MET A 1 11.68 19.33 26.28
C MET A 1 12.51 20.13 25.27
N ALA A 2 12.21 21.41 24.99
CA ALA A 2 13.04 22.28 24.14
C ALA A 2 14.47 22.57 24.66
N HIS A 3 14.71 22.36 25.96
CA HIS A 3 16.01 22.63 26.59
C HIS A 3 17.06 21.55 26.28
N LEU A 4 16.66 20.29 26.09
CA LEU A 4 17.58 19.15 25.91
C LEU A 4 18.23 19.10 24.52
N SER A 5 17.53 19.60 23.48
CA SER A 5 18.06 19.70 22.12
C SER A 5 19.18 20.76 22.00
N LYS A 6 19.17 21.78 22.87
CA LYS A 6 20.23 22.80 22.97
C LYS A 6 21.51 22.29 23.65
N GLU A 7 21.44 21.19 24.41
CA GLU A 7 22.57 20.65 25.20
C GLU A 7 23.27 19.44 24.55
N GLY A 8 22.90 19.06 23.32
CA GLY A 8 23.61 18.00 22.58
C GLY A 8 23.45 16.58 23.14
N LYS A 9 22.54 16.38 24.11
CA LYS A 9 22.21 15.05 24.64
C LYS A 9 21.01 14.50 23.88
N GLN A 10 21.26 13.62 22.92
CA GLN A 10 20.21 12.85 22.24
C GLN A 10 20.22 11.40 22.70
N LEU A 11 19.03 10.89 23.02
CA LEU A 11 18.73 9.46 22.96
C LEU A 11 19.09 8.98 21.55
N THR A 12 19.96 7.97 21.46
CA THR A 12 20.60 7.50 20.24
C THR A 12 19.56 6.98 19.24
N SER A 13 19.19 7.82 18.28
CA SER A 13 18.41 7.42 17.10
C SER A 13 19.30 7.59 15.87
N ASN A 14 19.26 6.60 14.97
CA ASN A 14 19.94 6.67 13.67
C ASN A 14 19.17 7.53 12.65
N ARG A 15 18.02 8.11 13.03
CA ARG A 15 17.18 8.95 12.15
C ARG A 15 17.76 10.36 12.06
N SER A 16 18.39 10.65 10.91
CA SER A 16 19.09 11.92 10.66
C SER A 16 18.42 12.83 9.61
N ASP A 17 17.24 12.47 9.08
CA ASP A 17 16.54 13.30 8.10
C ASP A 17 16.07 14.63 8.74
N PRO A 18 16.48 15.81 8.24
CA PRO A 18 15.97 17.10 8.70
C PRO A 18 14.45 17.27 8.73
N LEU A 19 13.71 16.54 7.90
CA LEU A 19 12.24 16.62 7.88
C LEU A 19 11.59 15.80 8.99
N SER A 20 12.30 14.84 9.59
CA SER A 20 11.84 14.03 10.70
C SER A 20 13.06 13.58 11.50
N PHE A 21 13.57 14.45 12.38
CA PHE A 21 14.90 14.28 12.96
C PHE A 21 14.87 13.66 14.36
N GLY A 22 15.76 12.68 14.58
CA GLY A 22 15.95 12.01 15.86
C GLY A 22 14.77 11.13 16.28
N SER A 23 14.80 10.66 17.52
CA SER A 23 13.71 9.82 18.08
C SER A 23 12.40 10.58 18.28
N ALA A 24 12.48 11.91 18.40
CA ALA A 24 11.33 12.79 18.59
C ALA A 24 10.74 13.31 17.27
N HIS A 25 11.18 12.77 16.12
CA HIS A 25 10.64 13.09 14.81
C HIS A 25 10.53 14.61 14.57
N GLN A 26 11.56 15.37 14.97
CA GLN A 26 11.50 16.83 14.93
C GLN A 26 11.64 17.33 13.50
N PHE A 27 10.68 18.14 13.05
CA PHE A 27 10.81 18.89 11.81
C PHE A 27 11.76 20.09 12.03
N LEU A 28 12.92 20.10 11.38
CA LEU A 28 13.98 21.09 11.64
C LEU A 28 13.88 22.36 10.78
N VAL A 29 12.98 22.39 9.79
CA VAL A 29 12.80 23.56 8.92
C VAL A 29 11.83 24.53 9.59
N ALA A 30 12.31 25.70 10.00
CA ALA A 30 11.45 26.71 10.63
C ALA A 30 10.68 27.54 9.58
N ASP A 31 11.43 28.07 8.61
CA ASP A 31 10.95 28.96 7.57
C ASP A 31 11.57 28.57 6.22
N ILE A 32 10.79 28.70 5.15
CA ILE A 32 11.25 28.58 3.77
C ILE A 32 10.92 29.89 3.07
N GLU A 33 11.93 30.53 2.50
CA GLU A 33 11.75 31.70 1.64
C GLU A 33 12.05 31.29 0.20
N GLN A 34 11.02 31.35 -0.64
CA GLN A 34 11.12 31.01 -2.05
C GLN A 34 11.34 32.29 -2.86
N LEU A 35 12.50 32.38 -3.52
CA LEU A 35 12.84 33.47 -4.44
C LEU A 35 12.69 32.98 -5.88
N ILE A 36 11.80 33.62 -6.64
CA ILE A 36 11.52 33.28 -8.04
C ILE A 36 11.86 34.48 -8.91
N HIS A 37 12.73 34.27 -9.89
CA HIS A 37 13.01 35.25 -10.93
C HIS A 37 12.33 34.84 -12.22
N THR A 38 11.37 35.64 -12.70
CA THR A 38 10.62 35.34 -13.93
C THR A 38 11.42 35.74 -15.17
N SER A 39 11.03 35.23 -16.35
CA SER A 39 11.64 35.67 -17.61
C SER A 39 11.30 37.12 -17.99
N TRP A 40 10.36 37.74 -17.28
CA TRP A 40 9.92 39.12 -17.48
C TRP A 40 10.68 40.10 -16.57
N GLY A 41 11.64 39.61 -15.77
CA GLY A 41 12.47 40.42 -14.87
C GLY A 41 11.85 40.67 -13.50
N GLU A 42 10.73 40.02 -13.16
CA GLU A 42 10.12 40.14 -11.84
C GLU A 42 10.84 39.24 -10.84
N THR A 43 10.99 39.73 -9.61
CA THR A 43 11.45 38.94 -8.48
C THR A 43 10.31 38.78 -7.49
N LEU A 44 9.84 37.55 -7.32
CA LEU A 44 8.81 37.19 -6.35
C LEU A 44 9.48 36.56 -5.14
N VAL A 45 9.06 36.99 -3.96
CA VAL A 45 9.50 36.41 -2.69
C VAL A 45 8.28 35.98 -1.91
N GLN A 46 8.23 34.71 -1.57
CA GLN A 46 7.17 34.15 -0.71
C GLN A 46 7.80 33.46 0.48
N ARG A 47 7.12 33.55 1.63
CA ARG A 47 7.56 32.93 2.87
C ARG A 47 6.54 31.91 3.32
N PHE A 48 7.05 30.75 3.68
CA PHE A 48 6.29 29.62 4.16
C PHE A 48 6.85 29.14 5.50
N ARG A 49 5.98 28.62 6.37
CA ARG A 49 6.35 28.20 7.73
C ARG A 49 5.86 26.80 8.08
N GLY A 50 6.70 26.08 8.81
CA GLY A 50 6.37 24.73 9.29
C GLY A 50 6.16 23.72 8.16
N ILE A 51 5.49 22.61 8.51
CA ILE A 51 5.25 21.49 7.59
C ILE A 51 4.28 21.90 6.48
N ASP A 52 3.15 22.52 6.84
CA ASP A 52 2.17 22.99 5.85
C ASP A 52 2.81 23.98 4.87
N GLY A 53 3.64 24.90 5.38
CA GLY A 53 4.39 25.81 4.53
C GLY A 53 5.37 25.11 3.59
N LEU A 54 6.04 24.03 4.01
CA LEU A 54 6.87 23.24 3.11
C LEU A 54 6.05 22.63 1.96
N LEU A 55 4.88 22.09 2.28
CA LEU A 55 3.98 21.49 1.29
C LEU A 55 3.40 22.54 0.34
N GLU A 56 2.99 23.70 0.84
CA GLU A 56 2.55 24.84 0.04
C GLU A 56 3.66 25.35 -0.88
N ALA A 57 4.88 25.48 -0.37
CA ALA A 57 6.05 25.88 -1.15
C ALA A 57 6.36 24.90 -2.29
N LEU A 58 6.22 23.58 -2.03
CA LEU A 58 6.35 22.54 -3.05
C LEU A 58 5.26 22.66 -4.11
N CYS A 59 3.98 22.76 -3.70
CA CYS A 59 2.87 22.90 -4.65
C CYS A 59 3.03 24.15 -5.51
N HIS A 60 3.38 25.30 -4.92
CA HIS A 60 3.64 26.53 -5.64
C HIS A 60 4.82 26.41 -6.61
N TYR A 61 5.93 25.79 -6.17
CA TYR A 61 7.08 25.49 -7.04
C TYR A 61 6.70 24.63 -8.25
N LEU A 62 5.95 23.55 -8.05
CA LEU A 62 5.52 22.65 -9.13
C LEU A 62 4.57 23.37 -10.10
N GLN A 63 3.61 24.13 -9.58
CA GLN A 63 2.69 24.95 -10.36
C GLN A 63 3.44 25.94 -11.27
N MET A 64 4.49 26.57 -10.77
CA MET A 64 5.28 27.57 -11.51
C MET A 64 6.25 26.97 -12.52
N THR A 65 6.65 25.70 -12.35
CA THR A 65 7.79 25.14 -13.09
C THR A 65 7.41 24.03 -14.06
N LEU A 66 6.36 23.24 -13.76
CA LEU A 66 5.90 22.14 -14.58
C LEU A 66 4.78 22.54 -15.54
N LEU A 67 3.74 23.20 -15.04
CA LEU A 67 2.53 23.48 -15.84
C LEU A 67 2.72 24.49 -16.97
N PRO A 68 3.51 25.59 -16.81
CA PRO A 68 3.67 26.57 -17.88
C PRO A 68 4.53 26.07 -19.05
N ARG A 69 5.21 24.92 -18.90
CA ARG A 69 6.17 24.39 -19.87
C ARG A 69 5.96 22.87 -20.05
N PRO A 70 4.81 22.45 -20.61
CA PRO A 70 4.52 21.03 -20.81
C PRO A 70 5.61 20.37 -21.66
N GLY A 71 6.01 19.16 -21.27
CA GLY A 71 7.05 18.38 -21.95
C GLY A 71 8.49 18.84 -21.72
N LYS A 72 8.73 19.96 -21.02
CA LYS A 72 10.10 20.40 -20.66
C LYS A 72 10.48 19.94 -19.26
N PRO A 73 11.79 19.70 -18.99
CA PRO A 73 12.23 19.40 -17.64
C PRO A 73 11.95 20.58 -16.69
N PRO A 74 11.59 20.31 -15.42
CA PRO A 74 11.38 21.36 -14.44
C PRO A 74 12.66 22.18 -14.21
N VAL A 75 12.48 23.45 -13.84
CA VAL A 75 13.59 24.30 -13.40
C VAL A 75 14.08 23.77 -12.06
N LYS A 76 15.37 23.42 -11.97
CA LYS A 76 15.94 22.90 -10.73
C LYS A 76 15.87 23.92 -9.60
N ALA A 77 15.40 23.49 -8.43
CA ALA A 77 15.48 24.28 -7.21
C ALA A 77 16.93 24.29 -6.69
N ARG A 78 17.32 25.42 -6.09
CA ARG A 78 18.55 25.54 -5.30
C ARG A 78 18.18 26.04 -3.91
N ALA A 79 18.72 25.42 -2.88
CA ALA A 79 18.45 25.83 -1.50
C ALA A 79 19.74 26.25 -0.78
N PHE A 80 19.60 27.24 0.09
CA PHE A 80 20.67 27.77 0.91
C PHE A 80 20.17 27.92 2.34
N GLY A 81 21.00 27.56 3.32
CA GLY A 81 20.63 27.63 4.74
C GLY A 81 21.56 28.57 5.49
N PHE A 82 21.02 29.43 6.34
CA PHE A 82 21.76 30.56 6.93
C PHE A 82 21.68 30.68 8.45
N ALA A 83 21.07 29.72 9.17
CA ALA A 83 20.64 29.93 10.56
C ALA A 83 21.46 29.18 11.63
N SER A 84 22.15 28.09 11.29
CA SER A 84 22.71 27.15 12.26
C SER A 84 23.82 26.28 11.67
N ALA A 85 24.60 25.62 12.53
CA ALA A 85 25.64 24.66 12.12
C ALA A 85 25.12 23.52 11.22
N ARG A 86 23.81 23.21 11.26
CA ARG A 86 23.17 22.16 10.45
C ARG A 86 22.49 22.71 9.19
N SER A 87 22.54 24.02 8.96
CA SER A 87 21.80 24.67 7.89
C SER A 87 22.20 24.17 6.49
N GLY A 88 23.46 23.78 6.31
CA GLY A 88 23.89 23.15 5.05
C GLY A 88 23.16 21.83 4.76
N THR A 89 23.09 20.92 5.75
CA THR A 89 22.38 19.64 5.60
C THR A 89 20.87 19.82 5.42
N ILE A 90 20.27 20.77 6.15
CA ILE A 90 18.85 21.10 6.01
C ILE A 90 18.57 21.61 4.59
N ALA A 91 19.36 22.57 4.10
CA ALA A 91 19.21 23.11 2.76
C ALA A 91 19.38 22.04 1.68
N GLN A 92 20.41 21.20 1.78
CA GLN A 92 20.63 20.08 0.84
C GLN A 92 19.44 19.11 0.81
N ARG A 93 18.86 18.80 1.97
CA ARG A 93 17.68 17.93 2.05
C ARG A 93 16.45 18.56 1.40
N VAL A 94 16.20 19.85 1.65
CA VAL A 94 15.09 20.58 1.02
C VAL A 94 15.30 20.69 -0.48
N GLU A 95 16.51 21.03 -0.94
CA GLU A 95 16.85 21.05 -2.37
C GLU A 95 16.61 19.68 -3.03
N GLN A 96 17.05 18.60 -2.39
CA GLN A 96 16.81 17.24 -2.86
C GLN A 96 15.32 16.94 -2.97
N LEU A 97 14.53 17.27 -1.94
CA LEU A 97 13.09 17.04 -1.96
C LEU A 97 12.41 17.78 -3.12
N PHE A 98 12.68 19.07 -3.30
CA PHE A 98 12.08 19.87 -4.38
C PHE A 98 12.40 19.28 -5.75
N ASN A 99 13.67 18.95 -5.98
CA ASN A 99 14.11 18.40 -7.25
C ASN A 99 13.57 16.98 -7.50
N ASP A 100 13.44 16.15 -6.47
CA ASP A 100 12.88 14.79 -6.58
C ASP A 100 11.38 14.83 -6.90
N VAL A 101 10.62 15.69 -6.21
CA VAL A 101 9.19 15.86 -6.45
C VAL A 101 8.94 16.41 -7.86
N ALA A 102 9.72 17.42 -8.29
CA ALA A 102 9.60 17.93 -9.64
C ALA A 102 10.01 16.91 -10.71
N HIS A 103 11.01 16.08 -10.43
CA HIS A 103 11.35 14.96 -11.32
C HIS A 103 10.19 13.97 -11.41
N CYS A 104 9.60 13.56 -10.28
CA CYS A 104 8.47 12.63 -10.21
C CYS A 104 7.30 13.06 -11.10
N PHE A 105 6.85 14.32 -10.96
CA PHE A 105 5.72 14.85 -11.72
C PHE A 105 6.09 15.35 -13.13
N GLY A 106 7.39 15.43 -13.43
CA GLY A 106 7.90 15.93 -14.71
C GLY A 106 7.79 14.91 -15.85
N PRO A 107 8.06 15.34 -17.10
CA PRO A 107 7.88 14.51 -18.30
C PRO A 107 8.85 13.32 -18.42
N ARG A 108 9.91 13.29 -17.60
CA ARG A 108 10.87 12.18 -17.54
C ARG A 108 10.69 11.32 -16.29
N GLY A 109 9.74 11.66 -15.43
CA GLY A 109 9.42 10.91 -14.22
C GLY A 109 8.19 10.02 -14.44
N THR A 110 7.46 9.85 -13.35
CA THR A 110 6.23 9.04 -13.28
C THR A 110 5.02 9.75 -13.92
N GLY A 111 5.03 11.08 -13.96
CA GLY A 111 3.96 11.89 -14.57
C GLY A 111 2.98 12.48 -13.57
N LEU A 112 2.00 13.24 -14.07
CA LEU A 112 1.05 14.01 -13.25
C LEU A 112 0.06 13.15 -12.46
N GLU A 113 -0.22 11.93 -12.91
CA GLU A 113 -1.14 11.00 -12.23
C GLU A 113 -0.55 10.38 -10.95
N ALA A 114 0.76 10.55 -10.74
CA ALA A 114 1.45 10.03 -9.57
C ALA A 114 0.95 10.65 -8.26
N ARG A 115 1.21 9.95 -7.17
CA ARG A 115 1.14 10.48 -5.80
C ARG A 115 2.53 10.40 -5.20
N TYR A 116 3.04 11.50 -4.68
CA TYR A 116 4.34 11.54 -4.02
C TYR A 116 4.16 11.52 -2.50
N LEU A 117 4.70 10.51 -1.83
CA LEU A 117 4.59 10.31 -0.39
C LEU A 117 5.87 10.73 0.32
N LEU A 118 5.78 11.61 1.31
CA LEU A 118 6.91 11.98 2.17
C LEU A 118 6.52 11.98 3.65
N GLN A 119 7.50 11.78 4.53
CA GLN A 119 7.37 11.95 5.97
C GLN A 119 7.87 13.33 6.39
N ALA A 120 7.07 14.04 7.19
CA ALA A 120 7.46 15.29 7.82
C ALA A 120 6.93 15.31 9.25
N GLY A 121 7.81 15.52 10.22
CA GLY A 121 7.48 15.31 11.62
C GLY A 121 7.13 13.85 11.90
N ASP A 122 6.07 13.63 12.67
CA ASP A 122 5.50 12.30 12.95
C ASP A 122 4.58 11.78 11.83
N GLY A 123 4.10 12.67 10.95
CA GLY A 123 3.07 12.36 9.95
C GLY A 123 3.63 12.09 8.56
N TYR A 124 2.76 11.59 7.70
CA TYR A 124 3.00 11.42 6.27
C TYR A 124 2.15 12.37 5.46
N HIS A 125 2.60 12.74 4.27
CA HIS A 125 1.91 13.66 3.39
C HIS A 125 2.00 13.19 1.95
N PHE A 126 0.86 13.21 1.26
CA PHE A 126 0.77 12.94 -0.17
C PHE A 126 0.69 14.24 -0.93
N LEU A 127 1.59 14.47 -1.88
CA LEU A 127 1.41 15.46 -2.95
C LEU A 127 0.80 14.77 -4.16
N HIS A 128 -0.09 15.47 -4.86
CA HIS A 128 -0.68 15.02 -6.10
C HIS A 128 -1.13 16.20 -6.96
N HIS A 129 -1.36 15.94 -8.24
CA HIS A 129 -2.01 16.87 -9.16
C HIS A 129 -3.47 16.45 -9.38
N ARG A 130 -4.36 17.41 -9.64
CA ARG A 130 -5.69 17.20 -10.21
C ARG A 130 -5.96 18.30 -11.22
N GLU A 131 -6.57 17.97 -12.35
CA GLU A 131 -6.86 18.95 -13.41
C GLU A 131 -7.68 20.16 -12.92
N SER A 132 -8.60 19.95 -11.99
CA SER A 132 -9.49 21.00 -11.49
C SER A 132 -8.81 22.02 -10.56
N ASN A 133 -7.85 21.57 -9.74
CA ASN A 133 -7.30 22.36 -8.62
C ASN A 133 -5.77 22.47 -8.64
N GLY A 134 -5.08 21.90 -9.64
CA GLY A 134 -3.62 21.88 -9.71
C GLY A 134 -2.97 20.98 -8.66
N PHE A 135 -1.78 21.37 -8.19
CA PHE A 135 -1.05 20.64 -7.16
C PHE A 135 -1.61 20.91 -5.75
N SER A 136 -1.85 19.85 -5.00
CA SER A 136 -2.26 19.91 -3.60
C SER A 136 -1.61 18.82 -2.77
N ALA A 137 -1.58 19.03 -1.45
CA ALA A 137 -1.12 18.05 -0.49
C ALA A 137 -2.24 17.67 0.49
N TYR A 138 -2.25 16.42 0.96
CA TYR A 138 -3.13 15.98 2.04
C TYR A 138 -2.40 15.07 3.03
N PRO A 139 -2.76 15.11 4.32
CA PRO A 139 -2.06 14.38 5.36
C PRO A 139 -2.52 12.92 5.48
N ALA A 140 -1.62 12.10 5.98
CA ALA A 140 -1.82 10.78 6.55
C ALA A 140 -1.13 10.77 7.94
N PRO A 141 -1.85 11.14 9.00
CA PRO A 141 -1.31 11.42 10.34
C PRO A 141 -0.50 10.29 10.98
N ASN A 142 -0.82 9.03 10.65
CA ASN A 142 -0.18 7.87 11.26
C ASN A 142 -0.14 6.68 10.29
N TRP A 143 0.51 5.60 10.72
CA TRP A 143 0.68 4.38 9.92
C TRP A 143 -0.64 3.73 9.50
N GLN A 144 -1.65 3.75 10.36
CA GLN A 144 -2.94 3.14 10.05
C GLN A 144 -3.65 3.94 8.96
N GLU A 145 -3.75 5.27 9.10
CA GLU A 145 -4.36 6.14 8.10
C GLU A 145 -3.61 6.11 6.77
N LEU A 146 -2.27 6.00 6.80
CA LEU A 146 -1.46 5.79 5.61
C LEU A 146 -1.89 4.51 4.86
N LEU A 147 -2.00 3.38 5.56
CA LEU A 147 -2.41 2.12 4.95
C LEU A 147 -3.86 2.18 4.45
N GLU A 148 -4.75 2.86 5.18
CA GLU A 148 -6.14 3.07 4.76
C GLU A 148 -6.21 3.84 3.43
N ILE A 149 -5.48 4.96 3.32
CA ILE A 149 -5.38 5.76 2.09
C ILE A 149 -4.79 4.95 0.93
N LEU A 150 -3.70 4.21 1.18
CA LEU A 150 -3.09 3.37 0.15
C LEU A 150 -4.01 2.23 -0.28
N SER A 151 -4.95 1.81 0.56
CA SER A 151 -5.93 0.75 0.27
C SER A 151 -7.22 1.25 -0.41
N LEU A 152 -7.36 2.55 -0.68
CA LEU A 152 -8.53 3.06 -1.38
C LEU A 152 -8.54 2.55 -2.84
N PRO A 153 -9.69 2.10 -3.36
CA PRO A 153 -9.81 1.72 -4.76
C PRO A 153 -9.54 2.95 -5.65
N ASN A 154 -8.89 2.71 -6.79
CA ASN A 154 -8.69 3.73 -7.81
C ASN A 154 -9.36 3.26 -9.09
N ASP A 155 -10.02 4.18 -9.80
CA ASP A 155 -10.66 3.87 -11.09
C ASP A 155 -9.59 3.63 -12.19
N GLU A 156 -8.46 4.33 -12.08
CA GLU A 156 -7.31 4.21 -12.96
C GLU A 156 -6.03 3.95 -12.16
N PHE A 157 -4.99 3.44 -12.83
CA PHE A 157 -3.71 3.19 -12.18
C PHE A 157 -3.05 4.49 -11.70
N ARG A 158 -2.83 4.59 -10.39
CA ARG A 158 -2.21 5.78 -9.76
C ARG A 158 -0.92 5.42 -9.04
N PRO A 159 0.25 5.59 -9.69
CA PRO A 159 1.53 5.19 -9.11
C PRO A 159 1.84 6.01 -7.87
N VAL A 160 2.46 5.38 -6.89
CA VAL A 160 2.92 6.04 -5.66
C VAL A 160 4.45 6.07 -5.67
N VAL A 161 5.02 7.26 -5.60
CA VAL A 161 6.46 7.47 -5.46
C VAL A 161 6.73 7.85 -4.02
N ILE A 162 7.56 7.07 -3.34
CA ILE A 162 7.91 7.33 -1.94
C ILE A 162 9.24 8.06 -1.90
N ASP A 163 9.29 9.16 -1.14
CA ASP A 163 10.51 9.90 -0.87
C ASP A 163 11.60 8.98 -0.30
N ARG A 164 12.83 9.19 -0.76
CA ARG A 164 13.96 8.29 -0.48
C ARG A 164 14.33 8.11 1.01
N HIS A 165 13.93 9.04 1.88
CA HIS A 165 14.17 8.96 3.34
C HIS A 165 12.91 8.54 4.11
N THR A 166 11.78 8.40 3.43
CA THR A 166 10.49 8.05 4.00
C THR A 166 10.31 6.52 4.02
N LEU A 167 9.84 5.98 5.15
CA LEU A 167 9.48 4.56 5.29
C LEU A 167 10.63 3.57 5.02
N THR A 168 11.88 4.00 5.20
CA THR A 168 13.10 3.22 4.91
C THR A 168 13.25 1.95 5.75
N ASP A 169 12.57 1.89 6.89
CA ASP A 169 12.49 0.76 7.81
C ASP A 169 11.38 -0.25 7.46
N THR A 170 10.58 0.04 6.43
CA THR A 170 9.46 -0.78 5.93
C THR A 170 9.73 -1.28 4.51
N PRO A 171 9.01 -2.31 4.03
CA PRO A 171 9.16 -2.79 2.65
C PRO A 171 8.45 -1.90 1.61
N LEU A 172 7.63 -0.91 2.03
CA LEU A 172 6.79 -0.14 1.10
C LEU A 172 7.58 0.57 -0.03
N PRO A 173 8.75 1.19 0.23
CA PRO A 173 9.53 1.81 -0.85
C PRO A 173 9.94 0.83 -1.96
N GLU A 174 10.27 -0.42 -1.60
CA GLU A 174 10.62 -1.44 -2.59
C GLU A 174 9.36 -1.99 -3.29
N ILE A 175 8.28 -2.22 -2.55
CA ILE A 175 7.00 -2.68 -3.10
C ILE A 175 6.49 -1.72 -4.19
N PHE A 176 6.42 -0.42 -3.89
CA PHE A 176 5.91 0.56 -4.85
C PHE A 176 6.89 0.84 -6.01
N ARG A 177 8.19 0.61 -5.83
CA ARG A 177 9.17 0.67 -6.93
C ARG A 177 8.93 -0.41 -7.98
N GLN A 178 8.46 -1.59 -7.54
CA GLN A 178 8.17 -2.71 -8.43
C GLN A 178 6.77 -2.63 -9.05
N ASN A 179 5.93 -1.69 -8.64
CA ASN A 179 4.53 -1.59 -9.06
C ASN A 179 4.38 -1.37 -10.57
N GLN A 180 3.55 -2.18 -11.21
CA GLN A 180 3.29 -2.15 -12.66
C GLN A 180 1.78 -2.05 -12.91
N PRO A 181 1.36 -1.19 -13.84
CA PRO A 181 -0.05 -1.05 -14.19
C PRO A 181 -0.61 -2.36 -14.76
N GLY A 182 -1.85 -2.69 -14.41
CA GLY A 182 -2.57 -3.84 -14.96
C GLY A 182 -2.20 -5.20 -14.34
N LEU A 183 -1.24 -5.25 -13.42
CA LEU A 183 -0.79 -6.50 -12.80
C LEU A 183 -1.15 -6.57 -11.32
N ILE A 184 -1.58 -7.75 -10.88
CA ILE A 184 -1.64 -8.07 -9.46
C ILE A 184 -0.25 -8.53 -9.01
N GLN A 185 0.32 -7.84 -8.01
CA GLN A 185 1.65 -8.14 -7.49
C GLN A 185 1.61 -8.43 -6.01
N ILE A 186 2.10 -9.61 -5.64
CA ILE A 186 2.05 -10.11 -4.27
C ILE A 186 3.45 -10.13 -3.70
N PHE A 187 3.66 -9.41 -2.61
CA PHE A 187 4.90 -9.34 -1.88
C PHE A 187 4.71 -9.95 -0.51
N TYR A 188 5.63 -10.79 -0.06
CA TYR A 188 5.52 -11.42 1.24
C TYR A 188 6.84 -11.54 1.96
N THR A 189 6.79 -11.50 3.30
CA THR A 189 7.85 -11.99 4.17
C THR A 189 7.38 -13.30 4.80
N ALA A 190 8.21 -14.34 4.73
CA ALA A 190 7.96 -15.60 5.40
C ALA A 190 8.93 -15.74 6.57
N ALA A 191 8.43 -15.60 7.79
CA ALA A 191 9.16 -15.91 9.01
C ALA A 191 8.32 -16.79 9.93
N ARG A 192 8.99 -17.57 10.78
CA ARG A 192 8.36 -18.58 11.65
C ARG A 192 7.34 -18.00 12.62
N GLU A 193 7.52 -16.75 13.04
CA GLU A 193 6.63 -16.11 14.02
C GLU A 193 5.59 -15.20 13.37
N GLN A 194 6.01 -14.38 12.40
CA GLN A 194 5.17 -13.38 11.76
C GLN A 194 5.43 -13.40 10.25
N SER A 195 4.35 -13.50 9.48
CA SER A 195 4.39 -13.39 8.03
C SER A 195 3.54 -12.19 7.62
N HIS A 196 4.04 -11.42 6.67
CA HIS A 196 3.33 -10.26 6.15
C HIS A 196 3.06 -10.48 4.67
N ILE A 197 1.84 -10.13 4.25
CA ILE A 197 1.45 -10.08 2.83
C ILE A 197 1.10 -8.65 2.49
N TYR A 198 1.65 -8.20 1.37
CA TYR A 198 1.28 -6.98 0.68
C TYR A 198 0.81 -7.37 -0.72
N VAL A 199 -0.33 -6.87 -1.14
CA VAL A 199 -0.80 -7.04 -2.52
C VAL A 199 -1.01 -5.66 -3.11
N LEU A 200 -0.40 -5.40 -4.26
CA LEU A 200 -0.78 -4.30 -5.13
C LEU A 200 -1.75 -4.85 -6.17
N ASP A 201 -2.92 -4.23 -6.28
CA ASP A 201 -3.86 -4.53 -7.35
C ASP A 201 -3.48 -3.84 -8.66
N GLU A 202 -4.26 -4.09 -9.70
CA GLU A 202 -4.00 -3.66 -11.06
C GLU A 202 -3.97 -2.12 -11.22
N GLN A 203 -4.54 -1.40 -10.26
CA GLN A 203 -4.64 0.06 -10.19
C GLN A 203 -3.70 0.66 -9.13
N GLY A 204 -2.91 -0.17 -8.46
CA GLY A 204 -1.88 0.23 -7.50
C GLY A 204 -2.39 0.48 -6.08
N ALA A 205 -3.60 0.00 -5.74
CA ALA A 205 -4.09 0.01 -4.36
C ALA A 205 -3.41 -1.10 -3.53
N LEU A 206 -3.06 -0.76 -2.30
CA LEU A 206 -2.34 -1.64 -1.39
C LEU A 206 -3.29 -2.38 -0.45
N PHE A 207 -3.28 -3.70 -0.52
CA PHE A 207 -3.76 -4.58 0.52
C PHE A 207 -2.61 -4.97 1.45
N TYR A 208 -2.85 -4.94 2.75
CA TYR A 208 -1.90 -5.42 3.76
C TYR A 208 -2.57 -6.38 4.73
N GLN A 209 -1.89 -7.49 5.02
CA GLN A 209 -2.31 -8.47 6.01
C GLN A 209 -1.10 -8.99 6.80
N HIS A 210 -1.27 -9.04 8.12
CA HIS A 210 -0.35 -9.70 9.04
C HIS A 210 -0.92 -11.08 9.42
N LEU A 211 -0.08 -12.10 9.42
CA LEU A 211 -0.42 -13.49 9.71
C LEU A 211 0.54 -14.05 10.74
N GLN A 212 0.04 -14.90 11.63
CA GLN A 212 0.87 -15.65 12.56
C GLN A 212 1.54 -16.82 11.82
N GLY A 213 2.86 -16.93 11.97
CA GLY A 213 3.72 -18.07 11.61
C GLY A 213 3.13 -19.11 10.66
N THR A 214 2.93 -18.74 9.39
CA THR A 214 2.43 -19.65 8.35
C THR A 214 3.60 -20.16 7.53
N ASP A 215 3.58 -21.43 7.13
CA ASP A 215 4.57 -21.95 6.17
C ASP A 215 4.51 -21.13 4.87
N GLU A 216 5.68 -20.80 4.31
CA GLU A 216 5.80 -20.07 3.05
C GLU A 216 5.00 -20.75 1.93
N HIS A 217 5.04 -22.08 1.84
CA HIS A 217 4.34 -22.83 0.80
C HIS A 217 2.82 -22.67 0.94
N TYR A 218 2.29 -22.81 2.16
CA TYR A 218 0.85 -22.62 2.39
C TYR A 218 0.43 -21.17 2.10
N LEU A 219 1.20 -20.19 2.60
CA LEU A 219 0.94 -18.77 2.39
C LEU A 219 0.75 -18.44 0.92
N VAL A 220 1.72 -18.85 0.11
CA VAL A 220 1.80 -18.54 -1.32
C VAL A 220 0.74 -19.31 -2.10
N ALA A 221 0.58 -20.62 -1.83
CA ALA A 221 -0.40 -21.46 -2.48
C ALA A 221 -1.84 -20.95 -2.30
N GLN A 222 -2.19 -20.44 -1.11
CA GLN A 222 -3.53 -19.91 -0.86
C GLN A 222 -3.81 -18.64 -1.66
N GLN A 223 -2.85 -17.74 -1.75
CA GLN A 223 -3.01 -16.53 -2.56
C GLN A 223 -3.14 -16.89 -4.03
N GLN A 224 -2.29 -17.80 -4.53
CA GLN A 224 -2.36 -18.26 -5.92
C GLN A 224 -3.73 -18.85 -6.26
N ARG A 225 -4.29 -19.71 -5.39
CA ARG A 225 -5.64 -20.27 -5.59
C ARG A 225 -6.71 -19.18 -5.63
N PHE A 226 -6.71 -18.27 -4.67
CA PHE A 226 -7.70 -17.21 -4.59
C PHE A 226 -7.70 -16.33 -5.84
N PHE A 227 -6.53 -15.85 -6.26
CA PHE A 227 -6.42 -15.00 -7.45
C PHE A 227 -6.71 -15.77 -8.74
N ASN A 228 -6.30 -17.04 -8.87
CA ASN A 228 -6.69 -17.87 -10.01
C ASN A 228 -8.22 -18.02 -10.09
N GLY A 229 -8.90 -18.19 -8.95
CA GLY A 229 -10.36 -18.22 -8.86
C GLY A 229 -11.00 -16.91 -9.33
N LEU A 230 -10.46 -15.76 -8.89
CA LEU A 230 -10.91 -14.44 -9.33
C LEU A 230 -10.71 -14.23 -10.84
N SER A 231 -9.53 -14.56 -11.38
CA SER A 231 -9.24 -14.45 -12.81
C SER A 231 -10.17 -15.34 -13.64
N TYR A 232 -10.42 -16.57 -13.19
CA TYR A 232 -11.36 -17.48 -13.85
C TYR A 232 -12.78 -16.89 -13.92
N LEU A 233 -13.27 -16.34 -12.81
CA LEU A 233 -14.61 -15.72 -12.77
C LEU A 233 -14.70 -14.49 -13.67
N ARG A 234 -13.68 -13.62 -13.65
CA ARG A 234 -13.63 -12.46 -14.54
C ARG A 234 -13.65 -12.87 -16.01
N ASN A 235 -12.91 -13.91 -16.38
CA ASN A 235 -12.90 -14.42 -17.75
C ASN A 235 -14.24 -15.03 -18.17
N LEU A 236 -14.97 -15.67 -17.26
CA LEU A 236 -16.30 -16.21 -17.54
C LEU A 236 -17.35 -15.10 -17.73
N LEU A 237 -17.20 -13.97 -17.05
CA LEU A 237 -18.11 -12.84 -17.08
C LEU A 237 -17.76 -11.80 -18.16
N ALA A 238 -16.56 -11.87 -18.73
CA ALA A 238 -16.11 -10.92 -19.74
C ALA A 238 -16.79 -11.20 -21.09
N ASP A 239 -17.50 -10.20 -21.62
CA ASP A 239 -18.08 -10.22 -22.97
C ASP A 239 -17.03 -10.01 -24.07
N ALA A 240 -15.81 -9.59 -23.70
CA ALA A 240 -14.69 -9.30 -24.60
C ALA A 240 -13.48 -10.19 -24.30
N PRO A 241 -12.64 -10.50 -25.31
CA PRO A 241 -11.40 -11.21 -25.07
C PRO A 241 -10.51 -10.43 -24.09
N PRO A 242 -9.82 -11.11 -23.17
CA PRO A 242 -9.00 -10.47 -22.15
C PRO A 242 -7.90 -9.62 -22.80
N GLU A 243 -7.66 -8.42 -22.27
CA GLU A 243 -6.55 -7.59 -22.72
C GLU A 243 -5.20 -8.30 -22.50
N PRO A 244 -4.22 -8.12 -23.41
CA PRO A 244 -2.91 -8.74 -23.27
C PRO A 244 -2.23 -8.29 -21.97
N GLY A 245 -1.91 -9.26 -21.09
CA GLY A 245 -1.35 -9.03 -19.75
C GLY A 245 -2.31 -9.35 -18.60
N PHE A 246 -3.63 -9.35 -18.85
CA PHE A 246 -4.66 -9.73 -17.86
C PHE A 246 -4.65 -11.24 -17.53
N LEU A 247 -4.05 -12.04 -18.43
CA LEU A 247 -3.91 -13.49 -18.32
C LEU A 247 -2.63 -13.95 -17.62
N ASP A 248 -1.66 -13.04 -17.44
CA ASP A 248 -0.47 -13.33 -16.64
C ASP A 248 -0.90 -13.24 -15.19
N GLY A 249 -1.23 -14.40 -14.60
CA GLY A 249 -1.63 -14.50 -13.18
C GLY A 249 -0.69 -13.76 -12.22
N PRO A 250 -1.06 -13.63 -10.95
CA PRO A 250 -0.36 -12.74 -10.01
C PRO A 250 1.15 -13.00 -9.95
N SER A 251 1.93 -11.93 -9.98
CA SER A 251 3.38 -12.03 -9.83
C SER A 251 3.77 -12.07 -8.35
N PHE A 252 4.59 -13.05 -7.96
CA PHE A 252 5.02 -13.24 -6.58
C PHE A 252 6.45 -12.73 -6.36
N TYR A 253 6.64 -12.04 -5.23
CA TYR A 253 7.91 -11.49 -4.80
C TYR A 253 8.13 -11.82 -3.32
N ARG A 254 9.29 -12.41 -3.01
CA ARG A 254 9.75 -12.58 -1.63
C ARG A 254 10.51 -11.33 -1.21
N LEU A 255 10.13 -10.74 -0.08
CA LEU A 255 10.80 -9.60 0.52
C LEU A 255 11.90 -10.09 1.45
N GLU A 256 13.12 -9.61 1.21
CA GLU A 256 14.30 -9.93 1.98
C GLU A 256 15.01 -8.64 2.41
N ARG A 257 15.84 -8.73 3.45
CA ARG A 257 16.71 -7.60 3.85
C ARG A 257 18.11 -7.85 3.33
N ASP A 258 18.68 -6.85 2.66
CA ASP A 258 20.09 -6.84 2.28
C ASP A 258 20.99 -6.71 3.55
N PRO A 259 22.32 -6.91 3.42
CA PRO A 259 23.24 -6.75 4.56
C PRO A 259 23.25 -5.34 5.18
N GLN A 260 22.73 -4.34 4.47
CA GLN A 260 22.59 -2.95 4.93
C GLN A 260 21.24 -2.70 5.60
N GLY A 261 20.39 -3.73 5.71
CA GLY A 261 19.08 -3.69 6.34
C GLY A 261 17.95 -3.18 5.45
N ARG A 262 18.20 -2.88 4.17
CA ARG A 262 17.20 -2.39 3.22
C ARG A 262 16.42 -3.54 2.62
N PHE A 263 15.15 -3.29 2.30
CA PHE A 263 14.31 -4.31 1.66
C PHE A 263 14.62 -4.46 0.18
N THR A 264 14.63 -5.71 -0.28
CA THR A 264 14.75 -6.10 -1.69
C THR A 264 13.64 -7.09 -2.03
N ALA A 265 13.07 -6.99 -3.23
CA ALA A 265 12.05 -7.92 -3.73
C ALA A 265 12.65 -8.92 -4.73
N ALA A 266 12.70 -10.20 -4.35
CA ALA A 266 13.14 -11.28 -5.23
C ALA A 266 11.92 -11.94 -5.90
N ARG A 267 11.83 -11.86 -7.23
CA ARG A 267 10.73 -12.50 -7.98
C ARG A 267 10.79 -14.02 -7.81
N ARG A 268 9.65 -14.63 -7.47
CA ARG A 268 9.49 -16.07 -7.32
C ARG A 268 8.62 -16.61 -8.45
N ARG A 269 9.08 -17.67 -9.10
CA ARG A 269 8.26 -18.45 -10.03
C ARG A 269 7.71 -19.63 -9.27
N LEU A 270 6.40 -19.69 -9.11
CA LEU A 270 5.74 -20.81 -8.44
C LEU A 270 5.65 -21.99 -9.38
N GLY A 271 6.05 -23.17 -8.91
CA GLY A 271 5.85 -24.41 -9.65
C GLY A 271 4.39 -24.89 -9.52
N ALA A 272 3.84 -25.51 -10.56
CA ALA A 272 2.49 -26.10 -10.52
C ALA A 272 2.32 -27.17 -9.41
N THR A 273 3.43 -27.73 -8.91
CA THR A 273 3.49 -28.82 -7.92
C THR A 273 3.52 -28.34 -6.47
N GLU A 274 3.54 -27.03 -6.21
CA GLU A 274 3.65 -26.47 -4.85
C GLU A 274 2.32 -26.42 -4.08
N LEU A 275 1.21 -26.78 -4.74
CA LEU A 275 -0.12 -26.79 -4.13
C LEU A 275 -0.28 -28.07 -3.28
N PRO A 276 -0.44 -27.97 -1.95
CA PRO A 276 -0.70 -29.15 -1.11
C PRO A 276 -2.01 -29.81 -1.57
N ALA A 277 -1.94 -31.08 -1.93
CA ALA A 277 -3.09 -31.88 -2.39
C ALA A 277 -4.18 -32.04 -1.31
N GLU A 278 -3.81 -31.88 -0.03
CA GLU A 278 -4.70 -32.10 1.12
C GLU A 278 -5.32 -30.80 1.69
N TYR A 279 -5.57 -29.80 0.86
CA TYR A 279 -6.19 -28.56 1.33
C TYR A 279 -7.68 -28.51 0.97
N LEU A 280 -8.51 -28.32 1.98
CA LEU A 280 -9.96 -28.21 1.84
C LEU A 280 -10.33 -26.87 1.19
N GLU A 281 -10.98 -26.91 0.04
CA GLU A 281 -11.47 -25.70 -0.64
C GLU A 281 -12.64 -25.09 0.15
N LEU A 282 -12.54 -23.79 0.41
CA LEU A 282 -13.62 -23.00 1.00
C LEU A 282 -13.97 -21.87 0.04
N LYS A 283 -15.15 -21.98 -0.57
CA LYS A 283 -15.68 -20.99 -1.53
C LYS A 283 -16.74 -20.16 -0.84
N ALA A 284 -16.74 -18.86 -1.10
CA ALA A 284 -17.80 -17.96 -0.65
C ALA A 284 -18.62 -17.50 -1.86
N VAL A 285 -19.94 -17.60 -1.78
CA VAL A 285 -20.87 -17.01 -2.76
C VAL A 285 -21.64 -15.91 -2.04
N SER A 286 -21.55 -14.66 -2.51
CA SER A 286 -22.15 -13.52 -1.80
C SER A 286 -22.95 -12.62 -2.74
N SER A 287 -24.07 -12.09 -2.25
CA SER A 287 -24.89 -11.11 -2.97
C SER A 287 -24.38 -9.67 -2.85
N GLY A 288 -23.30 -9.46 -2.09
CA GLY A 288 -22.57 -8.19 -1.96
C GLY A 288 -21.35 -8.28 -1.03
N LEU A 289 -20.73 -7.14 -0.72
CA LEU A 289 -19.49 -7.09 0.08
C LEU A 289 -19.68 -6.62 1.53
N ASP A 290 -20.92 -6.57 2.01
CA ASP A 290 -21.21 -6.25 3.41
C ASP A 290 -21.64 -7.50 4.18
N LEU A 291 -20.73 -8.07 4.96
CA LEU A 291 -20.97 -9.28 5.76
C LEU A 291 -22.09 -9.17 6.79
N ASN A 292 -22.59 -7.96 7.10
CA ASN A 292 -23.67 -7.76 8.06
C ASN A 292 -25.03 -7.56 7.37
N LEU A 293 -25.03 -7.02 6.14
CA LEU A 293 -26.25 -6.65 5.43
C LEU A 293 -26.59 -7.58 4.28
N THR A 294 -25.60 -8.27 3.71
CA THR A 294 -25.79 -9.12 2.53
C THR A 294 -25.69 -10.60 2.89
N PRO A 295 -26.66 -11.42 2.46
CA PRO A 295 -26.59 -12.86 2.64
C PRO A 295 -25.47 -13.45 1.76
N PHE A 296 -24.77 -14.41 2.34
CA PHE A 296 -23.71 -15.20 1.72
C PHE A 296 -23.83 -16.69 2.08
N LEU A 297 -23.25 -17.51 1.21
CA LEU A 297 -23.15 -18.97 1.33
C LEU A 297 -21.68 -19.34 1.41
N LEU A 298 -21.30 -20.21 2.34
CA LEU A 298 -19.98 -20.83 2.38
C LEU A 298 -20.09 -22.27 1.93
N ILE A 299 -19.26 -22.67 0.97
CA ILE A 299 -19.26 -24.02 0.41
C ILE A 299 -17.90 -24.65 0.70
N CYS A 300 -17.93 -25.80 1.36
CA CYS A 300 -16.75 -26.52 1.81
C CYS A 300 -16.88 -28.00 1.43
N GLY A 301 -16.25 -28.40 0.31
CA GLY A 301 -16.53 -29.72 -0.29
C GLY A 301 -18.00 -29.83 -0.69
N ASP A 302 -18.69 -30.86 -0.18
CA ASP A 302 -20.12 -31.12 -0.46
C ASP A 302 -21.08 -30.48 0.56
N THR A 303 -20.57 -29.67 1.49
CA THR A 303 -21.38 -29.04 2.54
C THR A 303 -21.53 -27.54 2.30
N GLU A 304 -22.76 -27.06 2.37
CA GLU A 304 -23.13 -25.67 2.20
C GLU A 304 -23.62 -25.07 3.52
N PHE A 305 -23.20 -23.84 3.82
CA PHE A 305 -23.54 -23.12 5.04
C PHE A 305 -24.15 -21.77 4.68
N ASP A 306 -25.46 -21.63 4.90
CA ASP A 306 -26.21 -20.42 4.57
C ASP A 306 -26.25 -19.45 5.75
N SER A 307 -25.79 -18.21 5.52
CA SER A 307 -25.81 -17.14 6.52
C SER A 307 -27.21 -16.77 7.00
N LEU A 308 -28.26 -16.94 6.19
CA LEU A 308 -29.64 -16.65 6.58
C LEU A 308 -30.18 -17.70 7.55
N GLN A 309 -29.77 -18.95 7.39
CA GLN A 309 -30.21 -20.07 8.23
C GLN A 309 -29.44 -20.13 9.55
N LEU A 310 -28.11 -19.93 9.49
CA LEU A 310 -27.22 -20.11 10.64
C LEU A 310 -26.92 -18.81 11.38
N GLY A 311 -27.24 -17.66 10.80
CA GLY A 311 -26.99 -16.34 11.39
C GLY A 311 -25.51 -16.16 11.79
N SER A 312 -25.28 -15.71 13.04
CA SER A 312 -23.93 -15.54 13.58
C SER A 312 -23.19 -16.86 13.86
N GLY A 313 -23.90 -17.99 13.95
CA GLY A 313 -23.34 -19.31 14.21
C GLY A 313 -22.58 -19.91 13.03
N ILE A 314 -22.77 -19.38 11.82
CA ILE A 314 -22.15 -19.88 10.58
C ILE A 314 -20.63 -20.05 10.70
N TYR A 315 -19.94 -19.08 11.33
CA TYR A 315 -18.49 -19.10 11.45
C TYR A 315 -18.00 -20.27 12.33
N GLN A 316 -18.74 -20.61 13.38
CA GLN A 316 -18.40 -21.73 14.27
C GLN A 316 -18.65 -23.07 13.59
N GLU A 317 -19.78 -23.21 12.89
CA GLU A 317 -20.12 -24.45 12.15
C GLU A 317 -19.11 -24.74 11.04
N VAL A 318 -18.76 -23.72 10.25
CA VAL A 318 -17.71 -23.85 9.22
C VAL A 318 -16.37 -24.21 9.84
N ALA A 319 -15.97 -23.55 10.93
CA ALA A 319 -14.70 -23.86 11.60
C ALA A 319 -14.68 -25.31 12.14
N ARG A 320 -15.77 -25.79 12.76
CA ARG A 320 -15.90 -27.19 13.22
C ARG A 320 -15.82 -28.17 12.06
N HIS A 321 -16.51 -27.90 10.96
CA HIS A 321 -16.51 -28.75 9.77
C HIS A 321 -15.12 -28.82 9.12
N VAL A 322 -14.45 -27.67 8.95
CA VAL A 322 -13.11 -27.63 8.36
C VAL A 322 -12.12 -28.40 9.23
N VAL A 323 -12.17 -28.24 10.55
CA VAL A 323 -11.30 -28.98 11.48
C VAL A 323 -11.54 -30.49 11.44
N SER A 324 -12.81 -30.93 11.41
CA SER A 324 -13.13 -32.37 11.41
C SER A 324 -12.62 -33.09 10.14
N ARG A 325 -12.47 -32.36 9.04
CA ARG A 325 -11.94 -32.85 7.77
C ARG A 325 -10.41 -32.81 7.68
N ARG A 326 -9.69 -32.14 8.59
CA ARG A 326 -8.22 -32.04 8.55
C ARG A 326 -7.56 -33.36 8.97
N SER A 327 -6.76 -33.92 8.07
CA SER A 327 -5.79 -34.97 8.38
C SER A 327 -4.85 -34.49 9.50
N ARG A 328 -4.86 -35.16 10.67
CA ARG A 328 -3.99 -34.88 11.84
C ARG A 328 -4.26 -33.59 12.65
N ARG A 329 -5.49 -33.06 12.70
CA ARG A 329 -5.85 -31.88 13.53
C ARG A 329 -4.90 -30.68 13.38
N GLN A 330 -4.38 -30.45 12.19
CA GLN A 330 -3.49 -29.31 11.96
C GLN A 330 -4.23 -28.00 12.27
N THR A 331 -3.55 -27.05 12.91
CA THR A 331 -4.15 -25.83 13.48
C THR A 331 -3.97 -24.59 12.61
N TYR A 332 -3.63 -24.75 11.32
CA TYR A 332 -3.43 -23.61 10.43
C TYR A 332 -4.73 -22.79 10.24
N PRO A 333 -4.66 -21.48 9.97
CA PRO A 333 -5.85 -20.65 9.74
C PRO A 333 -6.66 -21.11 8.53
N ILE A 334 -7.98 -20.94 8.56
CA ILE A 334 -8.88 -21.19 7.44
C ILE A 334 -8.81 -20.00 6.46
N TYR A 335 -8.52 -20.30 5.20
CA TYR A 335 -8.48 -19.32 4.11
C TYR A 335 -9.55 -19.63 3.07
N LEU A 336 -10.09 -18.56 2.47
CA LEU A 336 -10.98 -18.63 1.32
C LEU A 336 -10.17 -18.86 0.05
N THR A 337 -10.57 -19.86 -0.72
CA THR A 337 -9.94 -20.23 -1.99
C THR A 337 -10.66 -19.65 -3.20
N SER A 338 -11.92 -19.25 -3.05
CA SER A 338 -12.68 -18.57 -4.11
C SER A 338 -13.73 -17.63 -3.51
N LEU A 339 -14.06 -16.57 -4.24
CA LEU A 339 -15.14 -15.65 -3.95
C LEU A 339 -15.95 -15.41 -5.22
N GLU A 340 -17.22 -15.78 -5.19
CA GLU A 340 -18.18 -15.58 -6.26
C GLU A 340 -19.22 -14.54 -5.83
N LEU A 341 -19.55 -13.64 -6.73
CA LEU A 341 -20.60 -12.65 -6.51
C LEU A 341 -21.85 -13.06 -7.27
N SER A 342 -23.00 -12.91 -6.64
CA SER A 342 -24.30 -13.27 -7.20
C SER A 342 -25.26 -12.08 -7.22
N GLY A 343 -26.33 -12.20 -8.02
CA GLY A 343 -27.39 -11.20 -8.10
C GLY A 343 -26.89 -9.84 -8.63
N PRO A 344 -27.36 -8.70 -8.08
CA PRO A 344 -26.95 -7.37 -8.53
C PRO A 344 -25.45 -7.10 -8.39
N ALA A 345 -24.78 -7.68 -7.38
CA ALA A 345 -23.34 -7.52 -7.19
C ALA A 345 -22.51 -8.17 -8.30
N ALA A 346 -23.02 -9.21 -8.95
CA ALA A 346 -22.34 -9.85 -10.08
C ALA A 346 -22.24 -8.95 -11.32
N ARG A 347 -23.13 -7.94 -11.44
CA ARG A 347 -23.17 -7.01 -12.57
C ARG A 347 -22.29 -5.77 -12.38
N LYS A 348 -21.73 -5.59 -11.19
CA LYS A 348 -20.83 -4.48 -10.88
C LYS A 348 -19.40 -4.96 -11.05
N GLU A 349 -18.57 -4.14 -11.69
CA GLU A 349 -17.12 -4.31 -11.66
C GLU A 349 -16.60 -3.88 -10.28
N TRP A 350 -16.08 -4.85 -9.53
CA TRP A 350 -15.49 -4.60 -8.21
C TRP A 350 -13.98 -4.48 -8.33
N ALA A 351 -13.42 -3.51 -7.61
CA ALA A 351 -11.98 -3.40 -7.50
C ALA A 351 -11.43 -4.59 -6.70
N THR A 352 -10.30 -5.15 -7.13
CA THR A 352 -9.67 -6.31 -6.50
C THR A 352 -9.42 -6.07 -5.01
N ILE A 353 -9.01 -4.85 -4.64
CA ILE A 353 -8.83 -4.44 -3.25
C ILE A 353 -10.09 -4.57 -2.38
N GLU A 354 -11.28 -4.34 -2.94
CA GLU A 354 -12.55 -4.48 -2.21
C GLU A 354 -12.85 -5.95 -1.92
N LEU A 355 -12.59 -6.82 -2.89
CA LEU A 355 -12.72 -8.28 -2.74
C LEU A 355 -11.74 -8.82 -1.69
N LEU A 356 -10.50 -8.33 -1.69
CA LEU A 356 -9.50 -8.70 -0.67
C LEU A 356 -9.89 -8.21 0.73
N LYS A 357 -10.46 -7.01 0.85
CA LYS A 357 -11.01 -6.50 2.12
C LYS A 357 -12.18 -7.34 2.62
N TYR A 358 -13.05 -7.81 1.72
CA TYR A 358 -14.12 -8.74 2.07
C TYR A 358 -13.56 -10.09 2.53
N LYS A 359 -12.65 -10.69 1.74
CA LYS A 359 -11.94 -11.92 2.08
C LYS A 359 -11.31 -11.85 3.48
N ARG A 360 -10.55 -10.80 3.78
CA ARG A 360 -9.89 -10.60 5.08
C ARG A 360 -10.88 -10.57 6.24
N ARG A 361 -12.02 -9.88 6.09
CA ARG A 361 -13.04 -9.78 7.13
C ARG A 361 -13.71 -11.13 7.39
N LEU A 362 -14.04 -11.85 6.32
CA LEU A 362 -14.68 -13.17 6.40
C LEU A 362 -13.74 -14.21 7.02
N GLU A 363 -12.50 -14.29 6.54
CA GLU A 363 -11.45 -15.13 7.12
C GLU A 363 -11.18 -14.77 8.58
N GLY A 364 -11.16 -13.48 8.93
CA GLY A 364 -10.99 -13.03 10.31
C GLY A 364 -12.09 -13.55 11.24
N ARG A 365 -13.36 -13.52 10.81
CA ARG A 365 -14.49 -14.05 11.60
C ARG A 365 -14.44 -15.57 11.76
N ILE A 366 -14.11 -16.28 10.69
CA ILE A 366 -13.97 -17.75 10.72
C ILE A 366 -12.79 -18.15 11.62
N ASN A 367 -11.66 -17.49 11.50
CA ASN A 367 -10.46 -17.81 12.29
C ASN A 367 -10.59 -17.40 13.76
N HIS A 368 -11.31 -16.32 14.06
CA HIS A 368 -11.65 -15.98 15.42
C HIS A 368 -12.56 -17.06 16.05
N ALA A 369 -13.56 -17.54 15.31
CA ALA A 369 -14.39 -18.66 15.77
C ALA A 369 -13.57 -19.95 15.96
N LEU A 370 -12.61 -20.22 15.05
CA LEU A 370 -11.68 -21.34 15.18
C LEU A 370 -10.85 -21.29 16.47
N GLN A 371 -10.35 -20.11 16.85
CA GLN A 371 -9.59 -19.94 18.10
C GLN A 371 -10.44 -20.15 19.36
N GLN A 372 -11.75 -19.92 19.28
CA GLN A 372 -12.68 -20.14 20.39
C GLN A 372 -13.13 -21.60 20.53
N LEU A 373 -12.96 -22.41 19.48
CA LEU A 373 -13.13 -23.85 19.55
C LEU A 373 -11.93 -24.41 20.31
N ASN A 374 -12.03 -24.53 21.64
CA ASN A 374 -11.03 -25.18 22.50
C ASN A 374 -10.79 -26.64 22.04
N LEU A 375 -9.90 -26.84 21.07
CA LEU A 375 -9.58 -28.13 20.43
C LEU A 375 -8.35 -28.81 21.02
#